data_AF-A0A6A0GPI0-F1
#
_entry.id   AF-A0A6A0GPI0-F1
#
_cell.length_a   1.000
_cell.length_b   1.000
_cell.length_c   1.000
_cell.angle_alpha   90.00
_cell.angle_beta   90.00
_cell.angle_gamma   90.00
#
_symmetry.space_group_name_H-M   'P 1'
#
loop_
_entity.id
_entity.type
_entity.pdbx_description
1 polymer ?
#
loop_
_entity_poly.entity_id
_entity_poly.type
_entity_poly.pdbx_seq_one_letter_code
_entity_poly.pdbx_strand_id
1 'polypeptide(L)'
;MHPEGITTENEEFVEETIKTLYESPLEKAPWPIGEWAPKSQRCGLIGKKLGSTIMWKKDGTKLLTTMIHISDNHVIRYIPASELIKNAHLHHVRLSKRPRGALLVGSDSADPRLILRINSHYNVLWVLGKIPGAINDYVNLYDSGLLHHRYRDPDNHPPFPTHFPEEQTIEHVDWYAEDIHKFTDESIVFEEEGVA
;
A
#
# COMPACT_ATOMS: atom_id res chain seq x y z
N MET A 1 23.38 -17.54 -8.08
CA MET A 1 24.79 -17.98 -8.20
C MET A 1 25.64 -16.83 -7.68
N HIS A 2 26.12 -16.92 -6.45
CA HIS A 2 27.17 -16.02 -5.96
C HIS A 2 28.52 -16.58 -6.40
N PRO A 3 29.52 -15.73 -6.72
CA PRO A 3 30.81 -16.18 -7.21
C PRO A 3 31.57 -16.87 -6.07
N GLU A 4 32.03 -18.08 -6.33
CA GLU A 4 32.80 -18.87 -5.37
C GLU A 4 34.19 -18.23 -5.21
N GLY A 5 34.41 -17.53 -4.09
CA GLY A 5 35.69 -16.86 -3.79
C GLY A 5 35.60 -15.52 -3.03
N ILE A 6 34.49 -15.22 -2.36
CA ILE A 6 34.43 -14.06 -1.47
C ILE A 6 35.27 -14.33 -0.21
N THR A 7 36.18 -13.42 0.11
CA THR A 7 36.90 -13.40 1.40
C THR A 7 35.99 -12.83 2.48
N THR A 8 36.22 -13.18 3.74
CA THR A 8 35.45 -12.63 4.88
C THR A 8 35.46 -11.09 4.91
N GLU A 9 36.58 -10.48 4.55
CA GLU A 9 36.72 -9.02 4.42
C GLU A 9 35.80 -8.43 3.33
N ASN A 10 35.64 -9.12 2.20
CA ASN A 10 34.75 -8.68 1.12
C ASN A 10 33.27 -8.83 1.53
N GLU A 11 32.96 -9.86 2.32
CA GLU A 11 31.63 -10.08 2.89
C GLU A 11 31.25 -8.94 3.85
N GLU A 12 32.13 -8.61 4.79
CA GLU A 12 31.95 -7.49 5.73
C GLU A 12 31.85 -6.15 5.00
N PHE A 13 32.71 -5.92 4.00
CA PHE A 13 32.66 -4.71 3.16
C PHE A 13 31.33 -4.59 2.41
N VAL A 14 30.85 -5.68 1.81
CA VAL A 14 29.56 -5.70 1.11
C VAL A 14 28.42 -5.43 2.09
N GLU A 15 28.46 -6.02 3.29
CA GLU A 15 27.43 -5.80 4.31
C GLU A 15 27.41 -4.35 4.82
N GLU A 16 28.58 -3.76 5.07
CA GLU A 16 28.72 -2.33 5.44
C GLU A 16 28.23 -1.41 4.31
N THR A 17 28.61 -1.71 3.07
CA THR A 17 28.20 -0.92 1.90
C THR A 17 26.70 -1.02 1.67
N ILE A 18 26.10 -2.20 1.84
CA ILE A 18 24.65 -2.39 1.79
C ILE A 18 23.98 -1.59 2.90
N LYS A 19 24.44 -1.68 4.16
CA LYS A 19 23.86 -0.88 5.25
C LYS A 19 23.92 0.62 4.96
N THR A 20 25.04 1.10 4.42
CA THR A 20 25.24 2.52 4.09
C THR A 20 24.40 2.97 2.89
N LEU A 21 24.23 2.12 1.86
CA LEU A 21 23.47 2.43 0.64
C LEU A 21 21.95 2.32 0.82
N TYR A 22 21.51 1.36 1.64
CA TYR A 22 20.10 1.05 1.83
C TYR A 22 19.48 1.71 3.08
N GLU A 23 20.26 2.50 3.83
CA GLU A 23 19.72 3.43 4.82
C GLU A 23 18.88 4.49 4.09
N SER A 24 17.60 4.65 4.47
CA SER A 24 16.72 5.59 3.76
C SER A 24 17.25 7.02 3.97
N PRO A 25 17.63 7.74 2.91
CA PRO A 25 18.18 9.09 3.04
C PRO A 25 17.17 10.09 3.63
N LEU A 26 15.88 9.71 3.71
CA LEU A 26 14.80 10.50 4.27
C LEU A 26 14.48 10.19 5.74
N GLU A 27 15.10 9.16 6.33
CA GLU A 27 14.93 8.80 7.74
C GLU A 27 15.61 9.83 8.68
N LYS A 28 16.68 10.49 8.20
CA LYS A 28 17.59 11.29 9.03
C LYS A 28 17.15 12.74 9.32
N ALA A 29 16.03 13.20 8.77
CA ALA A 29 15.52 14.54 9.06
C ALA A 29 14.00 14.51 9.24
N PRO A 30 13.45 14.80 10.44
CA PRO A 30 12.02 14.88 10.63
C PRO A 30 11.51 16.12 9.89
N TRP A 31 11.00 15.90 8.69
CA TRP A 31 10.18 16.88 8.00
C TRP A 31 8.97 17.19 8.88
N PRO A 32 8.49 18.45 8.93
CA PRO A 32 7.29 18.75 9.70
C PRO A 32 6.15 17.87 9.19
N ILE A 33 5.57 17.09 10.09
CA ILE A 33 4.42 16.23 9.80
C ILE A 33 3.26 17.15 9.41
N GLY A 34 2.79 17.00 8.17
CA GLY A 34 1.66 17.78 7.68
C GLY A 34 0.34 17.27 8.26
N GLU A 35 -0.62 18.17 8.49
CA GLU A 35 -1.99 17.78 8.82
C GLU A 35 -2.73 17.29 7.57
N TRP A 36 -3.65 16.33 7.76
CA TRP A 36 -4.49 15.87 6.68
C TRP A 36 -5.47 16.97 6.25
N ALA A 37 -5.74 17.05 4.95
CA ALA A 37 -6.79 17.90 4.40
C ALA A 37 -7.55 17.15 3.30
N PRO A 38 -8.82 17.51 3.00
CA PRO A 38 -9.65 16.79 2.01
C PRO A 38 -9.08 16.71 0.58
N LYS A 39 -8.06 17.52 0.28
CA LYS A 39 -7.38 17.53 -1.04
C LYS A 39 -5.94 17.02 -0.97
N SER A 40 -5.49 16.58 0.20
CA SER A 40 -4.19 15.95 0.40
C SER A 40 -4.14 14.60 -0.33
N GLN A 41 -2.95 14.19 -0.73
CA GLN A 41 -2.67 12.87 -1.27
C GLN A 41 -1.47 12.32 -0.52
N ARG A 42 -1.62 11.14 0.05
CA ARG A 42 -0.52 10.43 0.72
C ARG A 42 0.31 9.63 -0.29
N CYS A 43 1.46 9.14 0.17
CA CYS A 43 2.27 8.20 -0.59
C CYS A 43 1.51 6.89 -0.82
N GLY A 44 1.85 6.23 -1.93
CA GLY A 44 1.42 4.87 -2.21
C GLY A 44 2.40 3.84 -1.65
N LEU A 45 2.14 2.57 -1.95
CA LEU A 45 2.96 1.43 -1.61
C LEU A 45 3.31 0.63 -2.88
N ILE A 46 4.44 -0.04 -2.86
CA ILE A 46 4.75 -1.10 -3.83
C ILE A 46 4.48 -2.43 -3.14
N GLY A 47 3.72 -3.28 -3.81
CA GLY A 47 3.41 -4.62 -3.35
C GLY A 47 3.81 -5.68 -4.37
N LYS A 48 3.86 -6.93 -3.94
CA LYS A 48 4.04 -8.10 -4.78
C LYS A 48 2.77 -8.93 -4.79
N LYS A 49 2.24 -9.21 -5.98
CA LYS A 49 1.04 -10.04 -6.15
C LYS A 49 1.38 -11.49 -5.82
N LEU A 50 0.86 -12.02 -4.71
CA LEU A 50 1.08 -13.43 -4.32
C LEU A 50 0.15 -14.39 -5.06
N GLY A 51 -1.07 -13.96 -5.38
CA GLY A 51 -2.06 -14.81 -6.01
C GLY A 51 -3.48 -14.36 -5.74
N SER A 52 -4.45 -15.16 -6.16
CA SER A 52 -5.86 -14.90 -5.90
C SER A 52 -6.44 -15.99 -5.00
N THR A 53 -7.26 -15.59 -4.04
CA THR A 53 -7.96 -16.47 -3.10
C THR A 53 -9.42 -16.08 -2.99
N ILE A 54 -10.23 -16.96 -2.40
CA ILE A 54 -11.65 -16.74 -2.18
C ILE A 54 -11.87 -16.27 -0.75
N MET A 55 -12.74 -15.28 -0.58
CA MET A 55 -13.28 -14.87 0.71
C MET A 55 -14.81 -15.00 0.69
N TRP A 56 -15.41 -15.12 1.86
CA TRP A 56 -16.86 -15.23 2.01
C TRP A 56 -17.39 -14.02 2.77
N LYS A 57 -18.48 -13.46 2.27
CA LYS A 57 -19.29 -12.53 3.05
C LYS A 57 -20.16 -13.28 4.03
N LYS A 58 -20.64 -12.57 5.06
CA LYS A 58 -21.59 -13.09 6.05
C LYS A 58 -22.95 -13.49 5.44
N ASP A 59 -23.28 -12.97 4.27
CA ASP A 59 -24.48 -13.33 3.49
C ASP A 59 -24.30 -14.63 2.66
N GLY A 60 -23.12 -15.27 2.73
CA GLY A 60 -22.80 -16.45 1.93
C GLY A 60 -22.30 -16.14 0.51
N THR A 61 -22.17 -14.87 0.12
CA THR A 61 -21.64 -14.47 -1.18
C THR A 61 -20.14 -14.76 -1.26
N LYS A 62 -19.76 -15.44 -2.34
CA LYS A 62 -18.36 -15.72 -2.66
C LYS A 62 -17.69 -14.52 -3.32
N LEU A 63 -16.57 -14.07 -2.76
CA LEU A 63 -15.73 -13.00 -3.31
C LEU A 63 -14.40 -13.56 -3.81
N LEU A 64 -14.05 -13.23 -5.05
CA LEU A 64 -12.69 -13.44 -5.54
C LEU A 64 -11.82 -12.27 -5.11
N THR A 65 -10.69 -12.56 -4.47
CA THR A 65 -9.77 -11.57 -3.92
C THR A 65 -8.35 -11.84 -4.39
N THR A 66 -7.51 -10.80 -4.45
CA THR A 66 -6.09 -10.89 -4.75
C THR A 66 -5.27 -10.54 -3.51
N MET A 67 -4.30 -11.39 -3.19
CA MET A 67 -3.35 -11.20 -2.11
C MET A 67 -2.13 -10.43 -2.60
N ILE A 68 -1.79 -9.37 -1.87
CA ILE A 68 -0.65 -8.51 -2.16
C ILE A 68 0.22 -8.45 -0.91
N HIS A 69 1.46 -8.88 -1.04
CA HIS A 69 2.46 -8.72 0.01
C HIS A 69 3.12 -7.36 -0.11
N ILE A 70 3.08 -6.57 0.95
CA ILE A 70 3.80 -5.31 1.05
C ILE A 70 5.17 -5.63 1.65
N SER A 71 6.17 -5.69 0.77
CA SER A 71 7.57 -5.78 1.19
C SER A 71 8.06 -4.43 1.73
N ASP A 72 9.26 -4.47 2.28
CA ASP A 72 9.93 -3.32 2.88
C ASP A 72 10.03 -2.13 1.91
N ASN A 73 9.19 -1.12 2.14
CA ASN A 73 8.98 0.00 1.24
C ASN A 73 9.66 1.25 1.80
N HIS A 74 10.73 1.68 1.13
CA HIS A 74 11.48 2.86 1.49
C HIS A 74 11.26 4.00 0.51
N VAL A 75 11.16 5.21 1.04
CA VAL A 75 11.14 6.42 0.22
C VAL A 75 12.57 6.73 -0.21
N ILE A 76 12.85 6.64 -1.51
CA ILE A 76 14.21 6.84 -2.05
C ILE A 76 14.50 8.32 -2.31
N ARG A 77 13.54 9.03 -2.91
CA ARG A 77 13.73 10.42 -3.36
C ARG A 77 12.42 11.19 -3.38
N TYR A 78 12.45 12.41 -2.84
CA TYR A 78 11.40 13.40 -2.99
C TYR A 78 11.81 14.46 -4.00
N ILE A 79 10.96 14.75 -5.00
CA ILE A 79 11.17 15.83 -5.97
C ILE A 79 10.14 16.94 -5.69
N PRO A 80 10.57 18.16 -5.36
CA PRO A 80 9.65 19.27 -5.13
C PRO A 80 8.93 19.67 -6.41
N ALA A 81 7.72 20.20 -6.26
CA ALA A 81 6.85 20.51 -7.39
C ALA A 81 7.46 21.53 -8.38
N SER A 82 8.26 22.47 -7.88
CA SER A 82 8.96 23.48 -8.69
C SER A 82 10.01 22.89 -9.62
N GLU A 83 10.63 21.77 -9.24
CA GLU A 83 11.60 21.05 -10.06
C GLU A 83 10.92 20.07 -11.01
N LEU A 84 9.86 19.41 -10.55
CA LEU A 84 9.05 18.50 -11.39
C LEU A 84 8.54 19.20 -12.66
N ILE A 85 8.06 20.44 -12.52
CA ILE A 85 7.54 21.25 -13.64
C ILE A 85 8.63 21.53 -14.69
N LYS A 86 9.89 21.70 -14.29
CA LYS A 86 11.01 21.98 -15.20
C LYS A 86 11.35 20.78 -16.09
N ASN A 87 11.18 19.58 -15.54
CA ASN A 87 11.50 18.32 -16.23
C ASN A 87 10.31 17.77 -17.03
N ALA A 88 9.15 18.44 -16.97
CA ALA A 88 7.95 17.96 -17.63
C ALA A 88 7.97 18.37 -19.11
N HIS A 89 8.09 17.39 -20.01
CA HIS A 89 7.89 17.57 -21.45
C HIS A 89 6.40 17.76 -21.78
N LEU A 90 5.78 18.78 -21.20
CA LEU A 90 4.34 19.04 -21.29
C LEU A 90 4.09 20.27 -22.15
N HIS A 91 4.24 20.15 -23.47
CA HIS A 91 3.89 21.25 -24.39
C HIS A 91 2.37 21.57 -24.40
N HIS A 92 1.51 20.69 -23.85
CA HIS A 92 0.04 20.84 -23.95
C HIS A 92 -0.78 20.47 -22.69
N VAL A 93 -0.18 20.33 -21.51
CA VAL A 93 -0.95 19.95 -20.30
C VAL A 93 -1.23 21.16 -19.42
N ARG A 94 -2.51 21.36 -19.06
CA ARG A 94 -2.91 22.35 -18.06
C ARG A 94 -2.23 22.01 -16.73
N LEU A 95 -1.31 22.86 -16.30
CA LEU A 95 -0.67 22.75 -14.99
C LEU A 95 -1.74 22.88 -13.89
N SER A 96 -1.66 22.01 -12.88
CA SER A 96 -2.54 22.07 -11.71
C SER A 96 -2.35 23.41 -10.99
N LYS A 97 -3.46 24.05 -10.58
CA LYS A 97 -3.43 25.26 -9.72
C LYS A 97 -2.75 25.03 -8.36
N ARG A 98 -2.56 23.76 -7.97
CA ARG A 98 -1.83 23.33 -6.77
C ARG A 98 -0.74 22.34 -7.22
N PRO A 99 0.50 22.81 -7.44
CA PRO A 99 1.58 21.94 -7.89
C PRO A 99 1.97 20.99 -6.75
N ARG A 100 2.15 19.71 -7.05
CA ARG A 100 2.49 18.65 -6.09
C ARG A 100 3.87 18.10 -6.41
N GLY A 101 4.66 17.77 -5.39
CA GLY A 101 5.87 16.97 -5.58
C GLY A 101 5.50 15.57 -6.10
N ALA A 102 6.43 14.91 -6.79
CA ALA A 102 6.20 13.55 -7.26
C ALA A 102 7.07 12.57 -6.49
N LEU A 103 6.46 11.44 -6.16
CA LEU A 103 7.16 10.22 -5.78
C LEU A 103 7.09 9.26 -6.97
N LEU A 104 8.22 8.67 -7.36
CA LEU A 104 8.28 7.73 -8.47
C LEU A 104 7.84 6.34 -7.99
N VAL A 105 6.67 5.88 -8.44
CA VAL A 105 6.15 4.53 -8.17
C VAL A 105 5.47 4.00 -9.44
N GLY A 106 5.78 2.78 -9.89
CA GLY A 106 5.44 2.31 -11.24
C GLY A 106 4.19 1.41 -11.40
N SER A 107 3.57 1.47 -12.59
CA SER A 107 2.61 0.54 -13.23
C SER A 107 1.09 0.64 -12.93
N ASP A 108 0.31 0.00 -13.83
CA ASP A 108 -1.11 0.19 -14.21
C ASP A 108 -2.15 0.28 -13.09
N SER A 109 -3.15 1.14 -13.31
CA SER A 109 -4.32 1.34 -12.42
C SER A 109 -5.28 0.14 -12.45
N ALA A 110 -5.21 -0.69 -11.42
CA ALA A 110 -6.38 -1.47 -11.01
C ALA A 110 -7.16 -0.71 -9.95
N ASP A 111 -8.43 -1.04 -9.82
CA ASP A 111 -9.31 -0.42 -8.85
C ASP A 111 -9.34 -1.25 -7.54
N PRO A 112 -8.72 -0.78 -6.44
CA PRO A 112 -8.61 -1.54 -5.20
C PRO A 112 -9.84 -1.37 -4.30
N ARG A 113 -11.04 -1.18 -4.89
CA ARG A 113 -12.24 -0.59 -4.26
C ARG A 113 -12.68 -1.17 -2.93
N LEU A 114 -12.21 -2.36 -2.55
CA LEU A 114 -12.42 -2.94 -1.22
C LEU A 114 -11.15 -3.65 -0.75
N ILE A 115 -10.44 -3.05 0.20
CA ILE A 115 -9.49 -3.78 1.03
C ILE A 115 -10.34 -4.56 2.04
N LEU A 116 -10.37 -5.88 1.88
CA LEU A 116 -11.26 -6.76 2.64
C LEU A 116 -10.61 -7.30 3.90
N ARG A 117 -9.28 -7.47 3.85
CA ARG A 117 -8.47 -7.92 4.97
C ARG A 117 -7.09 -7.29 4.92
N ILE A 118 -6.56 -6.95 6.08
CA ILE A 118 -5.19 -6.49 6.28
C ILE A 118 -4.58 -7.34 7.38
N ASN A 119 -3.43 -7.96 7.11
CA ASN A 119 -2.64 -8.67 8.10
C ASN A 119 -1.35 -7.88 8.35
N SER A 120 -1.17 -7.38 9.57
CA SER A 120 0.01 -6.59 9.99
C SER A 120 1.25 -7.43 10.25
N HIS A 121 1.11 -8.72 10.57
CA HIS A 121 2.26 -9.58 10.88
C HIS A 121 3.07 -9.95 9.62
N TYR A 122 2.36 -10.25 8.53
CA TYR A 122 2.93 -10.62 7.24
C TYR A 122 2.88 -9.47 6.23
N ASN A 123 2.36 -8.30 6.61
CA ASN A 123 2.14 -7.16 5.71
C ASN A 123 1.39 -7.54 4.43
N VAL A 124 0.32 -8.34 4.55
CA VAL A 124 -0.48 -8.81 3.41
C VAL A 124 -1.82 -8.09 3.36
N LEU A 125 -2.19 -7.65 2.15
CA LEU A 125 -3.47 -7.03 1.84
C LEU A 125 -4.29 -7.96 0.95
N TRP A 126 -5.58 -8.08 1.26
CA TRP A 126 -6.57 -8.73 0.39
C TRP A 126 -7.42 -7.65 -0.27
N VAL A 127 -7.33 -7.59 -1.59
CA VAL A 127 -8.08 -6.65 -2.41
C VAL A 127 -9.14 -7.40 -3.21
N LEU A 128 -10.34 -6.83 -3.31
CA LEU A 128 -11.41 -7.41 -4.12
C LEU A 128 -11.01 -7.47 -5.62
N GLY A 129 -11.32 -8.58 -6.27
CA GLY A 129 -11.19 -8.75 -7.70
C GLY A 129 -9.82 -9.26 -8.15
N LYS A 130 -9.60 -9.19 -9.47
CA LYS A 130 -8.35 -9.58 -10.12
C LYS A 130 -7.52 -8.33 -10.42
N ILE A 131 -6.26 -8.37 -10.04
CA ILE A 131 -5.27 -7.33 -10.36
C ILE A 131 -4.51 -7.78 -11.62
N PRO A 132 -4.22 -6.88 -12.58
CA PRO A 132 -3.38 -7.19 -13.74
C PRO A 132 -1.97 -7.64 -13.31
N GLY A 133 -1.24 -8.28 -14.22
CA GLY A 133 0.08 -8.85 -13.96
C GLY A 133 0.04 -10.33 -13.53
N ALA A 134 1.17 -10.99 -13.68
CA ALA A 134 1.36 -12.38 -13.28
C ALA A 134 1.48 -12.51 -11.75
N ILE A 135 1.43 -13.74 -11.24
CA ILE A 135 1.85 -14.00 -9.86
C ILE A 135 3.33 -13.63 -9.74
N ASN A 136 3.70 -13.04 -8.61
CA ASN A 136 5.01 -12.45 -8.30
C ASN A 136 5.34 -11.13 -8.99
N ASP A 137 4.46 -10.56 -9.82
CA ASP A 137 4.65 -9.20 -10.33
C ASP A 137 4.52 -8.15 -9.23
N TYR A 138 5.22 -7.05 -9.43
CA TYR A 138 5.10 -5.84 -8.61
C TYR A 138 3.89 -5.03 -9.04
N VAL A 139 3.18 -4.50 -8.05
CA VAL A 139 1.98 -3.69 -8.21
C VAL A 139 2.13 -2.40 -7.40
N ASN A 140 1.64 -1.30 -7.92
CA ASN A 140 1.59 -0.02 -7.21
C ASN A 140 0.20 0.20 -6.64
N LEU A 141 0.15 0.52 -5.35
CA LEU A 141 -1.06 0.77 -4.60
C LEU A 141 -1.07 2.23 -4.16
N TYR A 142 -2.16 2.93 -4.40
CA TYR A 142 -2.36 4.29 -3.91
C TYR A 142 -3.86 4.54 -3.74
N ASP A 143 -4.19 5.59 -2.99
CA ASP A 143 -5.57 5.98 -2.77
C ASP A 143 -6.31 6.30 -4.08
N SER A 144 -7.57 5.91 -4.17
CA SER A 144 -8.37 6.14 -5.37
C SER A 144 -8.44 7.63 -5.74
N GLY A 145 -8.12 7.93 -7.01
CA GLY A 145 -8.21 9.28 -7.54
C GLY A 145 -9.64 9.80 -7.71
N LEU A 146 -10.65 8.93 -7.59
CA LEU A 146 -12.06 9.23 -7.85
C LEU A 146 -12.64 10.20 -6.83
N LEU A 147 -13.27 11.27 -7.30
CA LEU A 147 -13.75 12.37 -6.47
C LEU A 147 -14.76 11.94 -5.38
N HIS A 148 -15.60 10.95 -5.68
CA HIS A 148 -16.62 10.46 -4.75
C HIS A 148 -16.06 9.48 -3.71
N HIS A 149 -14.84 8.95 -3.91
CA HIS A 149 -14.24 7.94 -3.04
C HIS A 149 -13.07 8.49 -2.21
N ARG A 150 -12.82 9.81 -2.28
CA ARG A 150 -11.85 10.46 -1.41
C ARG A 150 -12.46 10.64 -0.03
N TYR A 151 -11.66 10.39 1.00
CA TYR A 151 -11.97 10.80 2.36
C TYR A 151 -12.26 12.30 2.38
N ARG A 152 -13.39 12.66 2.99
CA ARG A 152 -13.84 14.06 3.14
C ARG A 152 -13.90 14.48 4.59
N ASP A 153 -14.01 13.49 5.47
CA ASP A 153 -14.12 13.67 6.91
C ASP A 153 -12.72 13.88 7.51
N PRO A 154 -12.48 15.02 8.20
CA PRO A 154 -11.24 15.26 8.94
C PRO A 154 -11.04 14.33 10.14
N ASP A 155 -12.10 13.75 10.70
CA ASP A 155 -11.99 12.89 11.87
C ASP A 155 -11.88 11.41 11.49
N ASN A 156 -12.31 11.06 10.27
CA ASN A 156 -12.29 9.70 9.73
C ASN A 156 -11.47 9.64 8.43
N HIS A 157 -10.15 9.82 8.58
CA HIS A 157 -9.17 9.67 7.51
C HIS A 157 -8.09 8.63 7.89
N PRO A 158 -7.45 7.98 6.92
CA PRO A 158 -6.35 7.08 7.22
C PRO A 158 -5.10 7.85 7.67
N PRO A 159 -4.11 7.20 8.31
CA PRO A 159 -2.89 7.86 8.79
C PRO A 159 -2.21 8.71 7.71
N PHE A 160 -1.76 9.91 8.11
CA PHE A 160 -1.10 10.88 7.24
C PHE A 160 0.11 11.48 7.95
N PRO A 161 1.28 11.65 7.28
CA PRO A 161 1.58 11.29 5.89
C PRO A 161 1.65 9.78 5.63
N THR A 162 2.01 9.00 6.66
CA THR A 162 2.03 7.53 6.68
C THR A 162 1.80 7.04 8.12
N HIS A 163 1.75 5.73 8.35
CA HIS A 163 1.75 5.14 9.68
C HIS A 163 3.19 4.99 10.21
N PHE A 164 3.44 5.45 11.43
CA PHE A 164 4.73 5.36 12.12
C PHE A 164 4.60 4.37 13.30
N PRO A 165 5.27 3.20 13.25
CA PRO A 165 5.17 2.19 14.30
C PRO A 165 5.67 2.66 15.68
N GLU A 166 6.62 3.60 15.71
CA GLU A 166 7.21 4.15 16.94
C GLU A 166 6.24 5.05 17.71
N GLU A 167 5.37 5.78 17.00
CA GLU A 167 4.40 6.71 17.58
C GLU A 167 3.07 6.02 17.88
N GLN A 168 2.73 4.97 17.12
CA GLN A 168 1.48 4.23 17.24
C GLN A 168 1.81 2.73 17.27
N THR A 169 2.00 2.19 18.47
CA THR A 169 2.16 0.73 18.65
C THR A 169 0.81 0.07 18.40
N ILE A 170 0.61 -0.39 17.18
CA ILE A 170 -0.55 -1.21 16.82
C ILE A 170 -0.19 -2.66 17.16
N GLU A 171 -0.95 -3.28 18.06
CA GLU A 171 -0.83 -4.73 18.29
C GLU A 171 -1.03 -5.47 16.97
N HIS A 172 -0.24 -6.53 16.72
CA HIS A 172 -0.37 -7.32 15.51
C HIS A 172 -1.77 -7.93 15.42
N VAL A 173 -2.61 -7.35 14.56
CA VAL A 173 -4.02 -7.73 14.39
C VAL A 173 -4.33 -7.95 12.91
N ASP A 174 -5.21 -8.93 12.66
CA ASP A 174 -5.91 -9.13 11.40
C ASP A 174 -7.17 -8.27 11.37
N TRP A 175 -7.17 -7.23 10.52
CA TRP A 175 -8.37 -6.44 10.25
C TRP A 175 -9.17 -7.06 9.12
N TYR A 176 -10.49 -7.13 9.32
CA TYR A 176 -11.46 -7.59 8.32
C TYR A 176 -12.50 -6.51 8.10
N ALA A 177 -13.01 -6.40 6.87
CA ALA A 177 -14.18 -5.58 6.58
C ALA A 177 -15.42 -6.13 7.32
N GLU A 178 -16.38 -5.25 7.66
CA GLU A 178 -17.54 -5.58 8.49
C GLU A 178 -18.42 -6.68 7.91
N ASP A 179 -18.53 -6.75 6.58
CA ASP A 179 -19.36 -7.70 5.84
C ASP A 179 -18.66 -9.04 5.58
N ILE A 180 -17.36 -9.14 5.89
CA ILE A 180 -16.56 -10.34 5.65
C ILE A 180 -16.66 -11.29 6.84
N HIS A 181 -16.86 -12.56 6.52
CA HIS A 181 -16.83 -13.64 7.50
C HIS A 181 -15.37 -14.02 7.80
N LYS A 182 -15.00 -14.06 9.08
CA LYS A 182 -13.67 -14.49 9.50
C LYS A 182 -13.62 -16.01 9.51
N PHE A 183 -12.54 -16.55 8.97
CA PHE A 183 -12.37 -18.01 8.89
C PHE A 183 -12.22 -18.69 10.26
N THR A 184 -11.90 -17.92 11.30
CA THR A 184 -11.80 -18.40 12.69
C THR A 184 -13.14 -18.48 13.40
N ASP A 185 -14.17 -17.82 12.86
CA ASP A 185 -15.49 -17.77 13.48
C ASP A 185 -16.29 -19.03 13.11
N GLU A 186 -17.37 -19.29 13.85
CA GLU A 186 -18.25 -20.43 13.59
C GLU A 186 -18.94 -20.33 12.22
N SER A 187 -19.27 -21.48 11.64
CA SER A 187 -19.93 -21.58 10.33
C SER A 187 -21.21 -20.75 10.26
N ILE A 188 -21.43 -20.07 9.12
CA ILE A 188 -22.63 -19.29 8.87
C ILE A 188 -23.85 -20.22 8.83
N VAL A 189 -24.86 -19.92 9.66
CA VAL A 189 -26.16 -20.59 9.66
C VAL A 189 -27.22 -19.61 9.18
N PHE A 190 -28.01 -20.01 8.20
CA PHE A 190 -29.16 -19.24 7.72
C PHE A 190 -30.41 -19.84 8.34
N GLU A 191 -31.17 -19.04 9.07
CA GLU A 191 -32.51 -19.44 9.50
C GLU A 191 -33.40 -19.49 8.25
N GLU A 192 -34.02 -20.65 7.98
CA GLU A 192 -35.02 -20.75 6.93
C GLU A 192 -36.24 -19.94 7.38
N GLU A 193 -36.42 -18.73 6.83
CA GLU A 193 -37.70 -18.03 6.94
C GLU A 193 -38.77 -18.94 6.34
N GLY A 194 -39.61 -19.49 7.21
CA GLY A 194 -40.63 -20.46 6.85
C GLY A 194 -41.47 -19.95 5.69
N VAL A 195 -41.42 -20.69 4.59
CA VAL A 195 -42.33 -20.52 3.46
C VAL A 195 -43.74 -20.83 3.97
N ALA A 196 -44.50 -19.77 4.28
CA ALA A 196 -45.93 -19.82 4.54
C ALA A 196 -46.73 -19.87 3.23
#